data_AF-A0A1F0NJH2-F1
#
_entry.id   AF-A0A1F0NJH2-F1
#
_cell.length_a   1.000
_cell.length_b   1.000
_cell.length_c   1.000
_cell.angle_alpha   90.00
_cell.angle_beta   90.00
_cell.angle_gamma   90.00
#
_symmetry.space_group_name_H-M   'P 1'
#
loop_
_entity.id
_entity.type
_entity.pdbx_description
1 polymer ?
#
loop_
_entity_poly.entity_id
_entity_poly.type
_entity_poly.pdbx_seq_one_letter_code
_entity_poly.pdbx_strand_id
1 'polypeptide(L)' 'MSKRITYVIKFSKGVAVPDLAANPAITQHLTIKLKNADGFVVDSDINDVKIQELIMSAYGLEKKDVLVLSKFPGLTNLF' A
#
# COMPACT_ATOMS: atom_id res chain seq x y z
N MET A 1 16.95 -12.81 7.39
CA MET A 1 16.61 -11.41 7.77
C MET A 1 15.63 -10.87 6.74
N SER A 2 14.34 -10.84 7.04
CA SER A 2 13.31 -10.36 6.10
C SER A 2 13.37 -8.84 6.04
N LYS A 3 13.88 -8.28 4.93
CA LYS A 3 13.83 -6.83 4.67
C LYS A 3 12.37 -6.46 4.43
N ARG A 4 11.73 -5.84 5.41
CA ARG A 4 10.44 -5.16 5.20
C ARG A 4 10.71 -3.86 4.45
N ILE A 5 9.98 -3.63 3.36
CA ILE A 5 10.08 -2.43 2.55
C ILE A 5 8.85 -1.58 2.88
N THR A 6 9.07 -0.28 3.07
CA THR A 6 7.98 0.66 3.25
C THR A 6 7.36 0.97 1.90
N TYR A 7 6.06 0.80 1.77
CA TYR A 7 5.25 1.17 0.62
C TYR A 7 4.24 2.25 1.00
N VAL A 8 3.92 3.10 0.05
CA VAL A 8 2.91 4.14 0.13
C VAL A 8 1.83 3.78 -0.86
N ILE A 9 0.66 3.44 -0.35
CA ILE A 9 -0.53 3.16 -1.12
C ILE A 9 -1.29 4.47 -1.25
N LYS A 10 -1.59 4.90 -2.47
CA LYS A 10 -2.45 6.04 -2.76
C LYS A 10 -3.62 5.56 -3.59
N PHE A 11 -4.79 6.10 -3.30
CA PHE A 11 -5.98 5.83 -4.09
C PHE A 11 -6.30 7.03 -5.00
N SER A 12 -6.87 6.75 -6.16
CA SER A 12 -7.29 7.79 -7.08
C SER A 12 -8.45 8.63 -6.51
N LYS A 13 -8.52 9.91 -6.90
CA LYS A 13 -9.62 10.79 -6.48
C LYS A 13 -10.96 10.21 -6.94
N GLY A 14 -11.88 10.01 -6.00
CA GLY A 14 -13.20 9.43 -6.25
C GLY A 14 -13.32 7.94 -5.88
N VAL A 15 -12.22 7.30 -5.49
CA VAL A 15 -12.22 5.92 -4.98
C VAL A 15 -12.42 5.96 -3.47
N ALA A 16 -13.34 5.14 -2.96
CA ALA A 16 -13.50 4.96 -1.52
C ALA A 16 -12.23 4.29 -0.97
N VAL A 17 -11.46 5.06 -0.19
CA VAL A 17 -10.23 4.58 0.46
C VAL A 17 -10.61 3.49 1.46
N PRO A 18 -10.30 2.21 1.20
CA PRO A 18 -10.72 1.14 2.09
C PRO A 18 -9.86 1.13 3.34
N ASP A 19 -10.43 0.72 4.46
CA ASP A 19 -9.67 0.60 5.69
C ASP A 19 -8.83 -0.69 5.68
N LEU A 20 -7.57 -0.56 5.26
CA LEU A 20 -6.59 -1.65 5.21
C LEU A 20 -6.37 -2.28 6.58
N ALA A 21 -6.56 -1.54 7.69
CA ALA A 21 -6.36 -2.04 9.04
C ALA A 21 -7.52 -2.95 9.48
N ALA A 22 -8.70 -2.77 8.89
CA ALA A 22 -9.87 -3.58 9.17
C ALA A 22 -9.78 -4.98 8.55
N ASN A 23 -8.87 -5.21 7.58
CA ASN A 23 -8.73 -6.51 6.92
C ASN A 23 -7.53 -7.30 7.45
N PRO A 24 -7.75 -8.42 8.17
CA PRO A 24 -6.67 -9.23 8.71
C PRO A 24 -5.77 -9.85 7.63
N ALA A 25 -6.28 -10.12 6.43
CA ALA A 25 -5.46 -10.64 5.32
C ALA A 25 -4.41 -9.62 4.85
N ILE A 26 -4.73 -8.34 4.95
CA ILE A 26 -3.81 -7.23 4.66
C ILE A 26 -2.84 -7.09 5.82
N THR A 27 -3.34 -6.99 7.06
CA THR A 27 -2.48 -6.74 8.23
C THR A 27 -1.50 -7.88 8.55
N GLN A 28 -1.78 -9.09 8.06
CA GLN A 28 -0.89 -10.25 8.17
C GLN A 28 0.41 -10.10 7.36
N HIS A 29 0.35 -9.47 6.19
CA HIS A 29 1.50 -9.26 5.29
C HIS A 29 2.01 -7.81 5.32
N LEU A 30 1.13 -6.87 5.65
CA LEU A 30 1.34 -5.43 5.61
C LEU A 30 1.12 -4.82 6.99
N THR A 31 2.12 -4.15 7.54
CA THR A 31 1.98 -3.39 8.78
C THR A 31 1.70 -1.93 8.45
N ILE A 32 0.51 -1.44 8.77
CA ILE A 32 0.17 -0.02 8.57
C ILE A 32 0.93 0.82 9.59
N LYS A 33 1.70 1.79 9.09
CA LYS A 33 2.47 2.74 9.90
C LYS A 33 1.84 4.11 9.94
N LEU A 34 1.19 4.50 8.85
CA LEU A 34 0.57 5.81 8.74
C LEU A 34 -0.68 5.71 7.87
N LYS A 35 -1.76 6.32 8.33
CA LYS A 35 -3.01 6.45 7.58
C LYS A 35 -3.19 7.92 7.20
N ASN A 36 -3.36 8.18 5.91
CA ASN A 36 -3.69 9.49 5.36
C ASN A 36 -5.13 9.46 4.79
N ALA A 37 -5.69 10.63 4.52
CA ALA A 37 -7.02 10.73 3.91
C ALA A 37 -7.07 10.12 2.50
N ASP A 38 -5.99 10.26 1.73
CA ASP A 38 -5.89 9.78 0.34
C ASP A 38 -5.15 8.42 0.20
N GLY A 39 -4.72 7.80 1.30
CA GLY A 39 -3.89 6.60 1.22
C GLY A 39 -3.25 6.13 2.54
N PHE A 40 -2.34 5.17 2.46
CA PHE A 40 -1.68 4.55 3.62
C PHE A 40 -0.18 4.38 3.37
N VAL A 41 0.58 4.41 4.46
CA VAL A 41 1.98 3.98 4.48
C VAL A 41 2.02 2.67 5.24
N VAL A 42 2.54 1.64 4.58
CA VAL A 42 2.58 0.26 5.08
C VAL A 42 4.00 -0.27 4.96
N ASP A 43 4.49 -0.99 5.97
CA ASP A 43 5.68 -1.82 5.84
C ASP A 43 5.25 -3.22 5.42
N SER A 44 5.78 -3.71 4.32
CA SER A 44 5.40 -4.99 3.74
C SER A 44 6.62 -5.88 3.57
N ASP A 45 6.45 -7.18 3.75
CA ASP A 45 7.48 -8.16 3.38
C ASP A 45 7.35 -8.63 1.91
N ILE A 46 6.25 -8.27 1.25
CA ILE A 46 5.93 -8.60 -0.13
C ILE A 46 6.11 -7.40 -1.08
N ASN A 47 6.34 -7.68 -2.37
CA ASN A 47 6.52 -6.66 -3.41
C ASN A 47 5.23 -5.86 -3.71
N ASP A 48 5.39 -4.65 -4.28
CA ASP A 48 4.30 -3.75 -4.68
C ASP A 48 3.21 -4.42 -5.52
N VAL A 49 3.57 -5.26 -6.50
CA VAL A 49 2.62 -6.02 -7.33
C VAL A 49 1.71 -6.88 -6.46
N LYS A 50 2.28 -7.63 -5.50
CA LYS A 50 1.50 -8.48 -4.60
C LYS A 50 0.63 -7.65 -3.66
N ILE A 51 1.13 -6.52 -3.17
CA ILE A 51 0.36 -5.59 -2.34
C ILE A 51 -0.84 -5.06 -3.12
N GLN A 52 -0.61 -4.64 -4.36
CA GLN A 52 -1.65 -4.14 -5.24
C GLN A 52 -2.70 -5.22 -5.49
N GLU A 53 -2.31 -6.44 -5.87
CA GLU A 53 -3.25 -7.56 -6.07
C GLU A 53 -4.02 -7.92 -4.80
N LEU A 54 -3.39 -7.87 -3.63
CA LEU A 54 -4.04 -8.14 -2.35
C LEU A 54 -5.13 -7.10 -2.05
N ILE A 55 -4.83 -5.81 -2.25
CA ILE A 55 -5.77 -4.71 -2.03
C ILE A 55 -6.89 -4.75 -3.07
N MET A 56 -6.55 -4.97 -4.34
CA MET A 56 -7.52 -5.12 -5.43
C MET A 56 -8.49 -6.28 -5.16
N SER A 57 -7.98 -7.43 -4.73
CA SER A 57 -8.81 -8.60 -4.42
C SER A 57 -9.64 -8.41 -3.15
N ALA A 58 -9.07 -7.79 -2.11
CA ALA A 58 -9.75 -7.54 -0.84
C ALA A 58 -10.90 -6.54 -0.95
N TYR A 59 -10.76 -5.53 -1.82
CA TYR A 59 -11.69 -4.40 -1.90
C TYR A 59 -12.35 -4.23 -3.28
N GLY A 60 -12.09 -5.14 -4.22
CA GLY A 60 -12.63 -5.08 -5.58
C GLY A 60 -12.16 -3.86 -6.38
N LEU A 61 -10.93 -3.37 -6.12
CA LEU A 61 -10.38 -2.18 -6.78
C LEU A 61 -9.67 -2.52 -8.08
N GLU A 62 -9.61 -1.58 -9.01
CA GLU A 62 -8.87 -1.75 -10.26
C GLU A 62 -7.42 -1.22 -10.15
N LYS A 63 -6.53 -1.67 -11.04
CA LYS A 63 -5.11 -1.24 -11.08
C LYS A 63 -4.94 0.28 -11.22
N LYS A 64 -5.88 0.96 -11.88
CA LYS A 64 -5.90 2.43 -12.07
C LYS A 64 -6.34 3.20 -10.82
N ASP A 65 -6.99 2.50 -9.89
CA ASP A 65 -7.57 3.09 -8.68
C ASP A 65 -6.64 2.95 -7.47
N VAL A 66 -5.64 2.06 -7.56
CA VAL A 66 -4.65 1.79 -6.50
C VAL A 66 -3.23 1.99 -7.03
N LEU A 67 -2.55 3.01 -6.51
CA LEU A 67 -1.15 3.27 -6.79
C LEU A 67 -0.29 2.85 -5.58
N VAL A 68 0.57 1.86 -5.76
CA VAL A 68 1.51 1.41 -4.74
C VAL A 68 2.90 1.93 -5.09
N LEU A 69 3.46 2.78 -4.23
CA LEU A 69 4.78 3.37 -4.39
C LEU A 69 5.71 2.84 -3.30
N SER A 70 6.72 2.07 -3.67
CA SER A 70 7.80 1.69 -2.74
C SER A 70 8.56 2.94 -2.29
N LYS A 71 8.48 3.24 -0.99
CA LYS A 71 9.32 4.25 -0.34
C LYS A 71 10.70 3.63 -0.13
N PHE A 72 11.51 3.63 -1.19
CA PHE A 72 12.92 3.33 -1.06
C PHE A 72 13.56 4.41 -0.17
N PRO A 73 14.30 4.05 0.90
CA PRO A 73 15.08 5.01 1.68
C PRO A 73 16.30 5.58 0.90
N GLY A 74 16.28 5.57 -0.44
CA GLY A 74 17.39 5.96 -1.31
C GLY A 74 17.04 6.87 -2.49
N LEU A 75 15.81 7.38 -2.60
CA LEU A 75 15.46 8.43 -3.57
C LEU A 75 15.26 9.77 -2.87
N THR A 76 16.33 10.24 -2.22
CA THR A 76 16.61 11.68 -2.15
C THR A 76 17.06 12.08 -3.56
N ASN A 77 16.35 13.05 -4.17
CA ASN A 77 16.61 13.65 -5.48
C ASN A 77 16.40 12.78 -6.73
N LEU A 78 15.34 13.08 -7.47
CA LEU A 78 15.56 13.60 -8.82
C LEU A 78 14.51 14.70 -9.07
N PHE A 79 15.04 15.88 -9.38
CA PHE A 79 14.34 17.12 -9.69
C PHE A 79 13.44 17.00 -10.93
#